data_AF-A0A7G7CQV1-F1
#
_entry.id   AF-A0A7G7CQV1-F1
#
_cell.length_a   1.000
_cell.length_b   1.000
_cell.length_c   1.000
_cell.angle_alpha   90.00
_cell.angle_beta   90.00
_cell.angle_gamma   90.00
#
_symmetry.space_group_name_H-M   'P 1'
#
loop_
_entity.id
_entity.type
_entity.pdbx_description
1 polymer ?
#
loop_
_entity_poly.entity_id
_entity_poly.type
_entity_poly.pdbx_seq_one_letter_code
_entity_poly.pdbx_strand_id
1 'polypeptide(L)' 'MLVTEHVAGRADVFATLSGEQAVRNLDALADRLRELGVECVTFTDWHLPAADDAALREVFADVGVRLCA' A
#
# COMPACT_ATOMS: atom_id res chain seq x y z
N MET A 1 2.17 -0.41 12.54
CA MET A 1 1.74 -1.64 11.83
C MET A 1 0.33 -1.39 11.33
N LEU A 2 0.12 -1.44 10.03
CA LEU A 2 -1.21 -1.30 9.42
C LEU A 2 -1.67 -2.68 8.93
N VAL A 3 -2.89 -3.08 9.29
CA VAL A 3 -3.51 -4.33 8.82
C VAL A 3 -4.64 -3.95 7.88
N THR A 4 -4.60 -4.49 6.66
CA THR A 4 -5.57 -4.21 5.61
C THR A 4 -6.23 -5.50 5.16
N GLU A 5 -7.56 -5.45 5.00
CA GLU A 5 -8.34 -6.58 4.51
C GLU A 5 -8.39 -6.61 2.98
N HIS A 6 -8.38 -7.84 2.47
CA HIS A 6 -8.37 -8.30 1.07
C HIS A 6 -8.07 -7.27 -0.04
N VAL A 7 -6.98 -7.48 -0.76
CA VAL A 7 -6.55 -6.64 -1.89
C VAL A 7 -6.48 -7.48 -3.16
N ALA A 8 -7.38 -7.20 -4.10
CA ALA A 8 -7.44 -7.85 -5.42
C ALA A 8 -6.93 -6.96 -6.57
N GLY A 9 -6.69 -5.67 -6.29
CA GLY A 9 -6.21 -4.70 -7.27
C GLY A 9 -5.60 -3.45 -6.62
N ARG A 10 -4.84 -2.65 -7.38
CA ARG A 10 -4.26 -1.39 -6.84
C ARG A 10 -5.32 -0.43 -6.30
N ALA A 11 -6.53 -0.47 -6.88
CA ALA A 11 -7.65 0.36 -6.44
C ALA A 11 -8.08 0.03 -5.01
N ASP A 12 -8.00 -1.25 -4.62
CA ASP A 12 -8.31 -1.68 -3.25
C ASP A 12 -7.23 -1.19 -2.28
N VAL A 13 -5.95 -1.27 -2.66
CA VAL A 13 -4.85 -0.70 -1.86
C VAL A 13 -5.07 0.79 -1.63
N PHE A 14 -5.40 1.52 -2.70
CA PHE A 14 -5.66 2.94 -2.62
C PHE A 14 -6.87 3.23 -1.74
N ALA A 15 -7.99 2.51 -1.92
CA ALA A 15 -9.19 2.69 -1.12
C ALA A 15 -8.92 2.46 0.38
N THR A 16 -8.22 1.38 0.72
CA THR A 16 -7.92 1.04 2.13
C THR A 16 -6.98 2.06 2.78
N LEU A 17 -6.09 2.68 2.01
CA LEU A 17 -5.12 3.66 2.52
C LEU A 17 -5.59 5.11 2.42
N SER A 18 -6.64 5.39 1.64
CA SER A 18 -7.12 6.74 1.39
C SER A 18 -7.63 7.43 2.65
N GLY A 19 -8.34 6.75 3.54
CA GLY A 19 -8.99 7.43 4.67
C GLY A 19 -9.77 8.67 4.18
N GLU A 20 -9.48 9.86 4.73
CA GLU A 20 -10.08 11.13 4.29
C GLU A 20 -9.46 11.73 3.00
N GLN A 21 -8.25 11.32 2.60
CA GLN A 21 -7.57 11.83 1.40
C GLN A 21 -7.48 10.75 0.32
N ALA A 22 -8.16 10.95 -0.80
CA ALA A 22 -8.16 9.98 -1.89
C ALA A 22 -6.75 9.76 -2.48
N VAL A 23 -6.19 8.58 -2.25
CA VAL A 23 -5.00 8.08 -2.95
C VAL A 23 -5.41 7.70 -4.37
N ARG A 24 -4.82 8.36 -5.36
CA ARG A 24 -5.19 8.17 -6.79
C ARG A 24 -4.06 7.64 -7.66
N ASN A 25 -2.84 7.63 -7.14
CA ASN A 25 -1.64 7.16 -7.82
C ASN A 25 -0.62 6.64 -6.80
N LEU A 26 0.49 6.09 -7.31
CA LEU A 26 1.57 5.52 -6.49
C LEU A 26 2.32 6.59 -5.68
N ASP A 27 2.44 7.82 -6.18
CA ASP A 27 3.09 8.91 -5.45
C ASP A 27 2.26 9.35 -4.24
N ALA A 28 0.94 9.52 -4.41
CA ALA A 28 0.03 9.82 -3.32
C ALA A 28 -0.02 8.68 -2.29
N LEU A 29 0.18 7.43 -2.73
CA LEU A 29 0.34 6.30 -1.84
C LEU A 29 1.62 6.44 -1.00
N ALA A 30 2.76 6.75 -1.63
CA ALA A 30 4.02 6.99 -0.94
C ALA A 30 3.90 8.11 0.10
N ASP A 31 3.34 9.25 -0.29
CA ASP A 31 3.13 10.39 0.60
C ASP A 31 2.25 10.00 1.79
N ARG A 32 1.17 9.26 1.54
CA ARG A 32 0.27 8.81 2.60
C ARG A 32 0.95 7.85 3.57
N LEU A 33 1.79 6.94 3.08
CA LEU A 33 2.55 6.02 3.92
C LEU A 33 3.58 6.76 4.79
N ARG A 34 4.23 7.78 4.23
CA ARG A 34 5.14 8.68 4.96
C ARG A 34 4.41 9.45 6.06
N GLU A 35 3.23 10.00 5.76
CA GLU A 35 2.38 10.71 6.73
C GLU A 35 1.95 9.79 7.89
N LEU A 36 1.56 8.56 7.57
CA LEU A 36 1.14 7.58 8.56
C LEU A 36 2.32 7.05 9.41
N GLY A 37 3.57 7.29 8.99
CA GLY A 37 4.78 6.88 9.73
C GLY A 37 4.86 5.37 9.91
N VAL A 38 4.32 4.59 8.97
CA VAL A 38 4.26 3.13 9.09
C VAL A 38 5.57 2.53 8.63
N GLU A 39 6.15 1.65 9.43
CA GLU A 39 7.36 0.90 9.02
C GLU A 39 7.00 -0.47 8.40
N CYS A 40 5.78 -0.94 8.65
CA CYS A 40 5.33 -2.24 8.18
C CYS A 40 3.82 -2.30 7.92
N VAL A 41 3.45 -2.89 6.79
CA VAL A 41 2.07 -3.14 6.38
C VAL A 41 1.86 -4.64 6.20
N THR A 42 0.76 -5.14 6.76
CA THR A 42 0.32 -6.53 6.60
C THR A 42 -0.98 -6.53 5.79
N PHE A 43 -0.99 -7.35 4.74
CA PHE A 43 -2.18 -7.59 3.92
C PHE A 43 -2.63 -9.02 4.19
N THR A 44 -3.85 -9.20 4.70
CA THR A 44 -4.34 -10.54 5.06
C THR A 44 -4.60 -11.42 3.85
N ASP A 45 -4.81 -10.81 2.67
CA ASP A 45 -5.07 -11.55 1.44
C ASP A 45 -4.61 -10.73 0.23
N TRP A 46 -3.34 -10.94 -0.13
CA TRP A 46 -2.59 -10.22 -1.16
C TRP A 46 -2.65 -10.97 -2.49
N HIS A 47 -3.56 -10.57 -3.38
CA HIS A 47 -3.76 -11.21 -4.67
C HIS A 47 -3.75 -10.19 -5.80
N LEU A 48 -2.55 -9.68 -6.11
CA LEU A 48 -2.34 -8.66 -7.14
C LEU A 48 -1.73 -9.24 -8.43
N PRO A 49 -2.06 -8.68 -9.60
CA PRO A 49 -1.31 -8.94 -10.84
C PRO A 49 0.18 -8.63 -10.65
N ALA A 50 1.07 -9.43 -11.25
CA ALA A 50 2.51 -9.31 -11.04
C ALA A 50 3.09 -7.91 -11.36
N ALA A 51 2.50 -7.20 -12.33
CA ALA A 51 2.90 -5.84 -12.66
C ALA A 51 2.53 -4.84 -11.55
N ASP A 52 1.35 -4.98 -10.95
CA ASP A 52 0.89 -4.12 -9.85
C ASP A 52 1.63 -4.43 -8.55
N ASP A 53 1.89 -5.73 -8.28
CA ASP A 53 2.70 -6.17 -7.15
C ASP A 53 4.12 -5.58 -7.18
N ALA A 54 4.79 -5.64 -8.33
CA ALA A 54 6.13 -5.08 -8.50
C ALA A 54 6.13 -3.57 -8.25
N ALA A 55 5.17 -2.83 -8.82
CA ALA A 55 5.06 -1.39 -8.65
C ALA A 55 4.77 -0.98 -7.20
N LEU A 56 3.89 -1.70 -6.50
CA LEU A 56 3.58 -1.44 -5.08
C LEU A 56 4.78 -1.76 -4.17
N ARG A 57 5.51 -2.84 -4.45
CA ARG A 57 6.73 -3.18 -3.72
C ARG A 57 7.83 -2.14 -3.91
N GLU A 58 7.95 -1.59 -5.12
CA GLU A 58 8.89 -0.49 -5.40
C GLU A 58 8.54 0.76 -4.58
N VAL A 59 7.25 1.13 -4.53
CA VAL A 59 6.77 2.23 -3.68
C VAL A 59 7.08 1.97 -2.22
N PHE A 60 6.76 0.79 -1.69
CA PHE A 60 7.03 0.44 -0.31
C PHE A 60 8.52 0.52 0.02
N ALA A 61 9.38 0.02 -0.86
CA ALA A 61 10.82 0.11 -0.69
C ALA A 61 11.33 1.56 -0.69
N ASP A 62 10.80 2.42 -1.58
CA ASP A 62 11.15 3.85 -1.65
C ASP A 62 10.80 4.60 -0.35
N VAL A 63 9.67 4.26 0.26
CA VAL A 63 9.25 4.87 1.53
C VAL A 63 9.76 4.16 2.78
N GLY A 64 10.55 3.09 2.63
CA GLY A 64 11.09 2.30 3.76
C GLY A 64 10.04 1.44 4.48
N VAL A 65 8.88 1.22 3.88
CA VAL A 65 7.82 0.35 4.38
C VAL A 65 8.12 -1.09 3.97
N ARG A 66 7.97 -2.03 4.91
CA ARG A 66 8.08 -3.46 4.62
C ARG A 66 6.71 -4.13 4.58
N LEU A 67 6.59 -5.16 3.75
CA LEU A 67 5.49 -6.12 3.84
C LEU A 67 5.77 -7.06 5.02
N CYS A 68 4.97 -6.94 6.07
CA CYS A 68 5.00 -7.88 7.20
C CYS A 68 4.12 -9.08 6.83
N ALA A 69 4.77 -10.25 6.76
CA ALA A 69 4.10 -11.55 6.59
C ALA A 69 3.22 -11.91 7.80
#